data_AF-A0AA95FQ22-F1
#
_entry.id   AF-A0AA95FQ22-F1
#
_cell.length_a   1.000
_cell.length_b   1.000
_cell.length_c   1.000
_cell.angle_alpha   90.00
_cell.angle_beta   90.00
_cell.angle_gamma   90.00
#
_symmetry.space_group_name_H-M   'P 1'
#
loop_
_entity.id
_entity.type
_entity.pdbx_description
1 polymer ?
#
loop_
_entity_poly.entity_id
_entity_poly.type
_entity_poly.pdbx_seq_one_letter_code
_entity_poly.pdbx_strand_id
1 'polypeptide(L)'
;MRKLSAGFASAALAATTIACSIAPAHAVSTWPAGFTPLKVTATSGGTLFVAGEDGDGNPDLVRVAGGTPSLVDLGEDASPADLTVQGTTAYVVGTLPDEDGDDIATLWTIGADGTVVTTALPSDATAPVALAVSADGTELGVVGSVEAAVYPVVGLGDATVPTATTSVTALANVGSAAFDPTGGTFEFSGTSTDGTSRLWSIGSHAAAATPTTVALGPGDVDTPPTALAVAADGTSYVATTGDDPTLYAVKGGTRRAAQPIDGADSLLVSADGRTVYATGDGSITAYAVASLGSYDDEEDTAPSYTPPTDALVLTLDRGVLTAVETSQEDSAPVIDRLATPGAPSRITAERDATTADVAFTPSTTGSSAWPHDTDDLLTYAVTLHDTTHPAVPDLVTTGETDPTDVMLGYDDVSLVAGDAYTISVTATNGLLTSAVARGTLAAQPAKVRKIKVGSLTSKSKKLTITLTGATSVPGTVSVYDGKKLLGSSKVKAGKLVVKLKKKLKKGKHTITAKYAGSATVLKFTKSATVKVS
;
A
#
# COMPACT_ATOMS: atom_id res chain seq x y z
N MET A 1 -10.37 7.51 35.71
CA MET A 1 -10.47 7.43 34.24
C MET A 1 -9.28 6.62 33.75
N ARG A 2 -9.48 5.35 33.39
CA ARG A 2 -8.48 4.56 32.68
C ARG A 2 -8.61 4.96 31.21
N LYS A 3 -7.57 5.53 30.59
CA LYS A 3 -7.58 5.82 29.16
C LYS A 3 -7.55 4.47 28.41
N LEU A 4 -8.39 4.30 27.40
CA LEU A 4 -8.29 3.18 26.46
C LEU A 4 -6.90 3.19 25.83
N SER A 5 -6.27 2.03 25.65
CA SER A 5 -4.99 1.96 24.97
C SER A 5 -5.19 2.26 23.48
N ALA A 6 -4.23 2.94 22.88
CA ALA A 6 -4.31 3.35 21.48
C ALA A 6 -3.78 2.25 20.53
N GLY A 7 -4.05 0.98 20.85
CA GLY A 7 -3.57 -0.16 20.09
C GLY A 7 -4.25 -0.27 18.72
N PHE A 8 -3.49 -0.39 17.61
CA PHE A 8 -4.06 -0.71 16.31
C PHE A 8 -3.61 -2.11 15.91
N ALA A 9 -4.56 -3.01 15.73
CA ALA A 9 -4.28 -4.26 15.04
C ALA A 9 -4.03 -3.94 13.56
N SER A 10 -2.78 -4.07 13.13
CA SER A 10 -2.40 -4.05 11.72
C SER A 10 -2.96 -5.32 11.06
N ALA A 11 -4.12 -5.25 10.42
CA ALA A 11 -4.59 -6.33 9.57
C ALA A 11 -3.64 -6.44 8.37
N ALA A 12 -2.95 -7.57 8.24
CA ALA A 12 -2.10 -7.85 7.09
C ALA A 12 -2.95 -7.79 5.81
N LEU A 13 -2.73 -6.76 4.99
CA LEU A 13 -3.42 -6.61 3.72
C LEU A 13 -2.84 -7.62 2.71
N ALA A 14 -3.43 -8.82 2.64
CA ALA A 14 -3.23 -9.67 1.47
C ALA A 14 -3.86 -8.96 0.27
N ALA A 15 -3.03 -8.35 -0.58
CA ALA A 15 -3.43 -7.60 -1.76
C ALA A 15 -4.35 -8.42 -2.67
N THR A 16 -5.66 -8.34 -2.43
CA THR A 16 -6.68 -8.90 -3.31
C THR A 16 -7.40 -7.73 -3.94
N THR A 17 -7.14 -7.52 -5.24
CA THR A 17 -7.76 -6.50 -6.05
C THR A 17 -9.26 -6.81 -6.18
N ILE A 18 -10.10 -6.12 -5.40
CA ILE A 18 -11.56 -6.21 -5.53
C ILE A 18 -12.07 -4.85 -5.99
N ALA A 19 -12.62 -4.81 -7.21
CA ALA A 19 -13.37 -3.65 -7.69
C ALA A 19 -14.65 -3.53 -6.85
N CYS A 20 -14.70 -2.57 -5.93
CA CYS A 20 -15.84 -2.37 -5.06
C CYS A 20 -16.68 -1.17 -5.54
N SER A 21 -17.84 -1.46 -6.12
CA SER A 21 -18.94 -0.50 -6.26
C SER A 21 -19.80 -0.57 -4.99
N ILE A 22 -19.37 0.09 -3.92
CA ILE A 22 -20.22 0.30 -2.74
C ILE A 22 -20.86 1.68 -2.89
N ALA A 23 -22.18 1.78 -2.69
CA ALA A 23 -22.89 3.05 -2.72
C ALA A 23 -22.38 3.99 -1.59
N PRO A 24 -22.26 5.31 -1.84
CA PRO A 24 -21.74 6.23 -0.83
C PRO A 24 -22.81 6.57 0.22
N ALA A 25 -22.30 6.86 1.43
CA ALA A 25 -22.94 7.53 2.58
C ALA A 25 -24.15 6.83 3.25
N HIS A 26 -23.88 6.23 4.41
CA HIS A 26 -24.85 6.29 5.52
C HIS A 26 -24.30 7.31 6.53
N ALA A 27 -24.86 8.51 6.54
CA ALA A 27 -24.69 9.40 7.69
C ALA A 27 -25.30 8.70 8.91
N VAL A 28 -24.51 8.46 9.97
CA VAL A 28 -25.04 7.95 11.23
C VAL A 28 -25.96 9.04 11.78
N SER A 29 -27.28 8.79 11.76
CA SER A 29 -28.26 9.86 11.94
C SER A 29 -28.36 10.38 13.39
N THR A 30 -27.94 9.58 14.38
CA THR A 30 -27.88 9.95 15.80
C THR A 30 -27.05 8.91 16.57
N TRP A 31 -26.02 9.34 17.29
CA TRP A 31 -25.32 8.51 18.27
C TRP A 31 -26.16 8.36 19.55
N PRO A 32 -25.92 7.33 20.39
CA PRO A 32 -26.45 7.31 21.76
C PRO A 32 -26.08 8.62 22.48
N ALA A 33 -27.02 9.17 23.25
CA ALA A 33 -26.82 10.45 23.90
C ALA A 33 -25.65 10.39 24.89
N GLY A 34 -24.72 11.34 24.80
CA GLY A 34 -23.53 11.40 25.66
C GLY A 34 -22.39 10.46 25.26
N PHE A 35 -22.55 9.67 24.19
CA PHE A 35 -21.51 8.74 23.75
C PHE A 35 -20.35 9.47 23.07
N THR A 36 -19.16 9.34 23.64
CA THR A 36 -17.89 9.87 23.15
C THR A 36 -17.07 8.71 22.58
N PRO A 37 -16.88 8.62 21.24
CA PRO A 37 -16.03 7.59 20.66
C PRO A 37 -14.60 7.74 21.17
N LEU A 38 -13.94 6.63 21.44
CA LEU A 38 -12.53 6.60 21.81
C LEU A 38 -11.74 5.70 20.87
N LYS A 39 -12.35 4.60 20.40
CA LYS A 39 -11.76 3.69 19.43
C LYS A 39 -12.79 3.22 18.42
N VAL A 40 -12.37 3.12 17.16
CA VAL A 40 -13.22 2.67 16.04
C VAL A 40 -12.48 1.60 15.26
N THR A 41 -13.21 0.57 14.84
CA THR A 41 -12.73 -0.45 13.91
C THR A 41 -13.85 -0.88 12.96
N ALA A 42 -13.50 -1.50 11.85
CA ALA A 42 -14.41 -1.85 10.78
C ALA A 42 -14.19 -3.30 10.35
N THR A 43 -15.24 -4.10 10.43
CA THR A 43 -15.23 -5.42 9.83
C THR A 43 -15.20 -5.31 8.31
N SER A 44 -14.69 -6.37 7.69
CA SER A 44 -14.68 -6.53 6.24
C SER A 44 -16.08 -6.49 5.59
N GLY A 45 -17.14 -6.76 6.37
CA GLY A 45 -18.53 -6.61 5.95
C GLY A 45 -19.07 -5.17 6.00
N GLY A 46 -18.23 -4.19 6.37
CA GLY A 46 -18.61 -2.79 6.50
C GLY A 46 -19.35 -2.42 7.78
N THR A 47 -19.49 -3.35 8.73
CA THR A 47 -19.98 -3.06 10.10
C THR A 47 -18.87 -2.36 10.89
N LEU A 48 -19.19 -1.24 11.52
CA LEU A 48 -18.28 -0.54 12.42
C LEU A 48 -18.52 -0.96 13.87
N PHE A 49 -17.46 -1.03 14.65
CA PHE A 49 -17.50 -1.16 16.10
C PHE A 49 -16.76 0.03 16.69
N VAL A 50 -17.39 0.65 17.68
CA VAL A 50 -16.94 1.90 18.26
C VAL A 50 -16.95 1.72 19.78
N ALA A 51 -15.77 1.59 20.37
CA ALA A 51 -15.64 1.67 21.83
C ALA A 51 -15.55 3.14 22.22
N GLY A 52 -16.23 3.52 23.28
CA GLY A 52 -16.31 4.91 23.74
C GLY A 52 -16.71 4.97 25.20
N GLU A 53 -16.92 6.17 25.71
CA GLU A 53 -17.54 6.41 27.01
C GLU A 53 -18.96 6.93 26.78
N ASP A 54 -19.93 6.49 27.56
CA ASP A 54 -21.27 7.08 27.55
C ASP A 54 -21.31 8.40 28.35
N GLY A 55 -22.51 8.97 28.51
CA GLY A 55 -22.69 10.25 29.18
C GLY A 55 -22.37 10.24 30.68
N ASP A 56 -22.13 9.08 31.30
CA ASP A 56 -21.71 8.96 32.70
C ASP A 56 -20.23 8.56 32.86
N GLY A 57 -19.52 8.40 31.74
CA GLY A 57 -18.11 8.05 31.69
C GLY A 57 -17.86 6.54 31.76
N ASN A 58 -18.91 5.72 31.67
CA ASN A 58 -18.76 4.29 31.59
C ASN A 58 -18.39 3.86 30.17
N PRO A 59 -17.40 2.97 30.03
CA PRO A 59 -16.95 2.51 28.72
C PRO A 59 -18.01 1.60 28.08
N ASP A 60 -18.46 1.97 26.89
CA ASP A 60 -19.53 1.34 26.13
C ASP A 60 -19.04 0.89 24.75
N LEU A 61 -19.75 -0.05 24.15
CA LEU A 61 -19.49 -0.51 22.78
C LEU A 61 -20.70 -0.31 21.88
N VAL A 62 -20.53 0.47 20.82
CA VAL A 62 -21.54 0.71 19.79
C VAL A 62 -21.18 -0.07 18.52
N ARG A 63 -22.13 -0.86 18.02
CA ARG A 63 -22.07 -1.49 16.70
C ARG A 63 -22.88 -0.69 15.70
N VAL A 64 -22.30 -0.33 14.56
CA VAL A 64 -22.98 0.35 13.46
C VAL A 64 -23.06 -0.57 12.26
N ALA A 65 -24.24 -1.17 12.05
CA ALA A 65 -24.51 -2.07 10.92
C ALA A 65 -25.55 -1.42 9.99
N GLY A 66 -25.24 -1.34 8.68
CA GLY A 66 -26.13 -0.71 7.70
C GLY A 66 -26.46 0.76 8.03
N GLY A 67 -25.55 1.48 8.68
CA GLY A 67 -25.74 2.86 9.10
C GLY A 67 -26.56 3.06 10.38
N THR A 68 -27.02 1.98 11.03
CA THR A 68 -27.81 2.06 12.27
C THR A 68 -26.92 1.71 13.47
N PRO A 69 -26.72 2.63 14.43
CA PRO A 69 -26.00 2.34 15.66
C PRO A 69 -26.88 1.54 16.64
N SER A 70 -26.27 0.58 17.33
CA SER A 70 -26.87 -0.21 18.40
C SER A 70 -25.83 -0.47 19.49
N LEU A 71 -26.21 -0.32 20.77
CA LEU A 71 -25.35 -0.73 21.89
C LEU A 71 -25.14 -2.24 21.88
N VAL A 72 -23.92 -2.66 22.20
CA VAL A 72 -23.53 -4.05 22.41
C VAL A 72 -23.42 -4.26 23.91
N ASP A 73 -24.26 -5.14 24.43
CA ASP A 73 -24.24 -5.50 25.85
C ASP A 73 -23.03 -6.41 26.12
N LEU A 74 -22.06 -5.89 26.88
CA LEU A 74 -20.87 -6.62 27.33
C LEU A 74 -21.03 -7.18 28.76
N GLY A 75 -22.17 -6.93 29.41
CA GLY A 75 -22.40 -7.17 30.83
C GLY A 75 -22.41 -5.88 31.65
N GLU A 76 -23.02 -5.96 32.84
CA GLU A 76 -23.04 -4.88 33.82
C GLU A 76 -21.61 -4.54 34.26
N ASP A 77 -21.29 -3.24 34.31
CA ASP A 77 -19.97 -2.73 34.71
C ASP A 77 -18.78 -3.26 33.87
N ALA A 78 -19.05 -3.75 32.66
CA ALA A 78 -18.00 -4.13 31.73
C ALA A 78 -17.10 -2.93 31.40
N SER A 79 -15.78 -3.14 31.47
CA SER A 79 -14.78 -2.12 31.14
C SER A 79 -13.94 -2.57 29.95
N PRO A 80 -14.40 -2.37 28.69
CA PRO A 80 -13.59 -2.66 27.52
C PRO A 80 -12.32 -1.80 27.56
N ALA A 81 -11.19 -2.42 27.24
CA ALA A 81 -9.85 -1.82 27.22
C ALA A 81 -9.30 -1.71 25.80
N ASP A 82 -9.60 -2.70 24.96
CA ASP A 82 -9.16 -2.72 23.57
C ASP A 82 -10.09 -3.53 22.65
N LEU A 83 -10.04 -3.26 21.34
CA LEU A 83 -10.93 -3.84 20.33
C LEU A 83 -10.20 -4.07 19.00
N THR A 84 -10.36 -5.26 18.42
CA THR A 84 -9.88 -5.60 17.07
C THR A 84 -10.95 -6.36 16.27
N VAL A 85 -10.71 -6.54 14.97
CA VAL A 85 -11.60 -7.26 14.05
C VAL A 85 -10.82 -8.22 13.17
N GLN A 86 -11.44 -9.36 12.88
CA GLN A 86 -10.98 -10.29 11.85
C GLN A 86 -12.17 -10.74 11.02
N GLY A 87 -12.13 -10.45 9.71
CA GLY A 87 -13.23 -10.79 8.80
C GLY A 87 -14.52 -10.08 9.19
N THR A 88 -15.47 -10.81 9.78
CA THR A 88 -16.77 -10.28 10.23
C THR A 88 -16.97 -10.34 11.74
N THR A 89 -15.93 -10.72 12.47
CA THR A 89 -15.95 -10.91 13.92
C THR A 89 -15.14 -9.80 14.58
N ALA A 90 -15.67 -9.20 15.63
CA ALA A 90 -14.94 -8.31 16.52
C ALA A 90 -14.51 -9.05 17.78
N TYR A 91 -13.34 -8.70 18.30
CA TYR A 91 -12.80 -9.18 19.56
C TYR A 91 -12.55 -7.98 20.46
N VAL A 92 -13.05 -8.01 21.67
CA VAL A 92 -12.89 -6.94 22.66
C VAL A 92 -12.26 -7.55 23.89
N VAL A 93 -11.24 -6.91 24.46
CA VAL A 93 -10.67 -7.30 25.77
C VAL A 93 -10.91 -6.19 26.77
N GLY A 94 -11.01 -6.56 28.05
CA GLY A 94 -11.26 -5.62 29.14
C GLY A 94 -11.45 -6.33 30.47
N THR A 95 -12.12 -5.68 31.42
CA THR A 95 -12.50 -6.31 32.69
C THR A 95 -14.01 -6.42 32.83
N LEU A 96 -14.46 -7.47 33.52
CA LEU A 96 -15.85 -7.65 33.93
C LEU A 96 -15.81 -8.05 35.41
N PRO A 97 -16.49 -7.32 36.32
CA PRO A 97 -16.52 -7.70 37.72
C PRO A 97 -17.21 -9.06 37.91
N ASP A 98 -16.68 -9.88 38.80
CA ASP A 98 -17.31 -11.13 39.21
C ASP A 98 -18.36 -10.93 40.31
N GLU A 99 -18.88 -12.04 40.85
CA GLU A 99 -19.90 -12.00 41.92
C GLU A 99 -19.38 -11.33 43.21
N ASP A 100 -18.06 -11.29 43.40
CA ASP A 100 -17.39 -10.65 44.55
C ASP A 100 -17.00 -9.18 44.24
N GLY A 101 -17.19 -8.73 43.01
CA GLY A 101 -16.83 -7.39 42.53
C GLY A 101 -15.37 -7.26 42.10
N ASP A 102 -14.64 -8.39 41.98
CA ASP A 102 -13.26 -8.40 41.52
C ASP A 102 -13.21 -8.34 39.97
N ASP A 103 -12.39 -7.45 39.43
CA ASP A 103 -12.20 -7.27 37.98
C ASP A 103 -11.58 -8.55 37.35
N ILE A 104 -12.35 -9.30 36.57
CA ILE A 104 -11.85 -10.43 35.79
C ILE A 104 -11.50 -10.00 34.37
N ALA A 105 -10.28 -10.33 33.94
CA ALA A 105 -9.84 -10.18 32.56
C ALA A 105 -10.74 -10.96 31.62
N THR A 106 -11.39 -10.27 30.68
CA THR A 106 -12.48 -10.82 29.87
C THR A 106 -12.24 -10.53 28.41
N LEU A 107 -12.57 -11.51 27.56
CA LEU A 107 -12.65 -11.41 26.12
C LEU A 107 -14.11 -11.54 25.67
N TRP A 108 -14.60 -10.58 24.89
CA TRP A 108 -15.87 -10.67 24.20
C TRP A 108 -15.65 -10.90 22.71
N THR A 109 -16.23 -11.96 22.17
CA THR A 109 -16.24 -12.24 20.73
C THR A 109 -17.62 -11.88 20.18
N ILE A 110 -17.66 -10.96 19.21
CA ILE A 110 -18.90 -10.39 18.69
C ILE A 110 -19.05 -10.76 17.22
N GLY A 111 -20.07 -11.56 16.93
CA GLY A 111 -20.39 -12.03 15.59
C GLY A 111 -20.97 -10.93 14.69
N ALA A 112 -21.00 -11.21 13.39
CA ALA A 112 -21.57 -10.33 12.37
C ALA A 112 -23.07 -10.03 12.59
N ASP A 113 -23.77 -10.90 13.31
CA ASP A 113 -25.17 -10.78 13.72
C ASP A 113 -25.35 -9.97 15.01
N GLY A 114 -24.27 -9.73 15.75
CA GLY A 114 -24.27 -9.08 17.06
C GLY A 114 -24.29 -10.05 18.23
N THR A 115 -24.20 -11.37 17.99
CA THR A 115 -24.08 -12.36 19.06
C THR A 115 -22.78 -12.14 19.83
N VAL A 116 -22.86 -12.00 21.15
CA VAL A 116 -21.72 -11.81 22.05
C VAL A 116 -21.42 -13.12 22.77
N VAL A 117 -20.16 -13.55 22.74
CA VAL A 117 -19.64 -14.69 23.50
C VAL A 117 -18.57 -14.17 24.47
N THR A 118 -18.84 -14.32 25.77
CA THR A 118 -17.94 -13.87 26.85
C THR A 118 -17.05 -15.02 27.30
N THR A 119 -15.75 -14.78 27.36
CA THR A 119 -14.72 -15.75 27.79
C THR A 119 -13.84 -15.10 28.84
N ALA A 120 -13.78 -15.70 30.04
CA ALA A 120 -12.81 -15.30 31.05
C ALA A 120 -11.40 -15.70 30.56
N LEU A 121 -10.48 -14.73 30.56
CA LEU A 121 -9.07 -14.97 30.32
C LEU A 121 -8.43 -15.54 31.61
N PRO A 122 -7.32 -16.29 31.51
CA PRO A 122 -6.61 -16.77 32.69
C PRO A 122 -6.31 -15.65 33.68
N SER A 123 -6.37 -15.97 34.99
CA SER A 123 -6.28 -15.05 36.14
C SER A 123 -5.08 -14.10 36.12
N ASP A 124 -4.06 -14.41 35.35
CA ASP A 124 -2.78 -13.70 35.36
C ASP A 124 -2.75 -12.54 34.35
N ALA A 125 -3.74 -12.47 33.45
CA ALA A 125 -3.96 -11.35 32.54
C ALA A 125 -4.67 -10.16 33.22
N THR A 126 -4.33 -9.85 34.48
CA THR A 126 -4.99 -8.81 35.28
C THR A 126 -4.96 -7.46 34.54
N ALA A 127 -6.14 -6.90 34.27
CA ALA A 127 -6.35 -5.68 33.48
C ALA A 127 -5.73 -5.73 32.07
N PRO A 128 -6.44 -6.32 31.08
CA PRO A 128 -6.08 -6.20 29.67
C PRO A 128 -5.90 -4.75 29.26
N VAL A 129 -4.89 -4.50 28.42
CA VAL A 129 -4.54 -3.17 27.91
C VAL A 129 -4.66 -3.17 26.40
N ALA A 130 -4.04 -4.12 25.71
CA ALA A 130 -3.99 -4.17 24.25
C ALA A 130 -4.24 -5.59 23.71
N LEU A 131 -4.68 -5.66 22.46
CA LEU A 131 -5.12 -6.88 21.79
C LEU A 131 -4.77 -6.82 20.29
N ALA A 132 -4.32 -7.95 19.74
CA ALA A 132 -4.23 -8.15 18.30
C ALA A 132 -4.74 -9.54 17.91
N VAL A 133 -5.15 -9.67 16.66
CA VAL A 133 -5.55 -10.95 16.05
C VAL A 133 -4.63 -11.21 14.86
N SER A 134 -4.21 -12.47 14.69
CA SER A 134 -3.32 -12.87 13.59
C SER A 134 -4.00 -12.68 12.24
N ALA A 135 -3.20 -12.49 11.19
CA ALA A 135 -3.69 -12.28 9.82
C ALA A 135 -4.59 -13.42 9.31
N ASP A 136 -4.33 -14.65 9.74
CA ASP A 136 -5.14 -15.84 9.41
C ASP A 136 -6.34 -16.06 10.35
N GLY A 137 -6.45 -15.25 11.41
CA GLY A 137 -7.52 -15.33 12.40
C GLY A 137 -7.44 -16.54 13.32
N THR A 138 -6.31 -17.22 13.39
CA THR A 138 -6.14 -18.43 14.21
C THR A 138 -5.57 -18.15 15.59
N GLU A 139 -4.96 -17.00 15.81
CA GLU A 139 -4.32 -16.62 17.07
C GLU A 139 -4.76 -15.23 17.54
N LEU A 140 -4.82 -15.07 18.87
CA LEU A 140 -5.19 -13.84 19.56
C LEU A 140 -4.08 -13.51 20.56
N GLY A 141 -3.43 -12.37 20.38
CA GLY A 141 -2.45 -11.86 21.32
C GLY A 141 -3.12 -10.86 22.25
N VAL A 142 -2.94 -11.02 23.56
CA VAL A 142 -3.47 -10.12 24.57
C VAL A 142 -2.32 -9.65 25.44
N VAL A 143 -2.25 -8.34 25.68
CA VAL A 143 -1.32 -7.72 26.60
C VAL A 143 -2.11 -7.07 27.72
N GLY A 144 -1.89 -7.50 28.94
CA GLY A 144 -2.36 -6.86 30.16
C GLY A 144 -1.29 -5.98 30.80
N SER A 145 -1.63 -5.41 31.94
CA SER A 145 -0.76 -4.47 32.67
C SER A 145 0.58 -5.07 33.13
N VAL A 146 0.62 -6.38 33.38
CA VAL A 146 1.80 -7.09 33.92
C VAL A 146 2.23 -8.30 33.10
N GLU A 147 1.39 -8.74 32.16
CA GLU A 147 1.60 -9.96 31.38
C GLU A 147 1.16 -9.82 29.91
N ALA A 148 1.85 -10.49 28.99
CA ALA A 148 1.43 -10.66 27.60
C ALA A 148 1.36 -12.15 27.23
N ALA A 149 0.34 -12.56 26.47
CA ALA A 149 0.12 -13.95 26.08
C ALA A 149 -0.52 -14.08 24.68
N VAL A 150 -0.31 -15.23 24.05
CA VAL A 150 -0.95 -15.62 22.77
C VAL A 150 -1.86 -16.83 23.00
N TYR A 151 -3.08 -16.74 22.50
CA TYR A 151 -4.14 -17.73 22.62
C TYR A 151 -4.57 -18.25 21.24
N PRO A 152 -4.94 -19.52 21.11
CA PRO A 152 -5.60 -20.00 19.90
C PRO A 152 -7.04 -19.48 19.86
N VAL A 153 -7.49 -18.99 18.70
CA VAL A 153 -8.88 -18.54 18.51
C VAL A 153 -9.85 -19.72 18.55
N VAL A 154 -9.40 -20.88 18.08
CA VAL A 154 -10.18 -22.13 18.16
C VAL A 154 -10.34 -22.54 19.63
N GLY A 155 -11.58 -22.59 20.10
CA GLY A 155 -11.93 -22.94 21.48
C GLY A 155 -12.19 -21.75 22.40
N LEU A 156 -12.03 -20.51 21.92
CA LEU A 156 -12.54 -19.33 22.62
C LEU A 156 -14.07 -19.39 22.65
N GLY A 157 -14.66 -19.34 23.85
CA GLY A 157 -16.10 -19.50 24.08
C GLY A 157 -16.53 -20.87 24.61
N ASP A 158 -15.63 -21.85 24.69
CA ASP A 158 -15.88 -23.09 25.44
C ASP A 158 -15.59 -22.88 26.93
N ALA A 159 -16.26 -23.63 27.82
CA ALA A 159 -16.12 -23.50 29.28
C ALA A 159 -14.71 -23.83 29.84
N THR A 160 -13.76 -24.16 28.96
CA THR A 160 -12.36 -24.40 29.32
C THR A 160 -11.54 -23.14 29.08
N VAL A 161 -10.90 -22.65 30.14
CA VAL A 161 -9.97 -21.51 30.10
C VAL A 161 -8.89 -21.77 29.03
N PRO A 162 -8.72 -20.89 28.03
CA PRO A 162 -7.69 -21.07 27.02
C PRO A 162 -6.31 -21.02 27.69
N THR A 163 -5.45 -21.99 27.38
CA THR A 163 -4.11 -22.06 27.97
C THR A 163 -3.13 -21.24 27.13
N ALA A 164 -2.53 -20.21 27.72
CA ALA A 164 -1.45 -19.46 27.08
C ALA A 164 -0.21 -20.34 26.90
N THR A 165 0.48 -20.23 25.76
CA THR A 165 1.69 -21.02 25.46
C THR A 165 2.99 -20.37 25.91
N THR A 166 3.00 -19.04 26.02
CA THR A 166 4.19 -18.24 26.38
C THR A 166 3.72 -16.95 27.04
N SER A 167 4.32 -16.59 28.18
CA SER A 167 4.06 -15.32 28.84
C SER A 167 5.32 -14.48 29.06
N VAL A 168 5.14 -13.16 28.96
CA VAL A 168 6.13 -12.17 29.41
C VAL A 168 5.59 -11.56 30.68
N THR A 169 6.35 -11.60 31.78
CA THR A 169 5.99 -10.94 33.04
C THR A 169 6.83 -9.69 33.26
N ALA A 170 6.44 -8.84 34.22
CA ALA A 170 7.14 -7.60 34.59
C ALA A 170 7.05 -6.47 33.53
N LEU A 171 5.85 -6.29 32.98
CA LEU A 171 5.49 -5.18 32.12
C LEU A 171 5.00 -3.97 32.93
N ALA A 172 5.19 -2.79 32.36
CA ALA A 172 4.59 -1.53 32.77
C ALA A 172 4.32 -0.69 31.51
N ASN A 173 3.40 0.27 31.58
CA ASN A 173 3.12 1.23 30.49
C ASN A 173 3.03 0.60 29.09
N VAL A 174 2.22 -0.46 28.97
CA VAL A 174 1.97 -1.12 27.68
C VAL A 174 1.26 -0.14 26.75
N GLY A 175 1.80 0.02 25.55
CA GLY A 175 1.26 0.94 24.54
C GLY A 175 0.29 0.25 23.60
N SER A 176 0.83 -0.55 22.68
CA SER A 176 0.07 -1.18 21.60
C SER A 176 0.61 -2.58 21.30
N ALA A 177 -0.21 -3.40 20.65
CA ALA A 177 0.12 -4.75 20.22
C ALA A 177 -0.31 -4.99 18.77
N ALA A 178 0.44 -5.80 18.04
CA ALA A 178 0.18 -6.16 16.65
C ALA A 178 0.76 -7.53 16.32
N PHE A 179 0.18 -8.23 15.36
CA PHE A 179 0.86 -9.37 14.74
C PHE A 179 1.69 -8.89 13.55
N ASP A 180 2.80 -9.59 13.29
CA ASP A 180 3.48 -9.46 12.01
C ASP A 180 2.55 -9.89 10.86
N PRO A 181 2.75 -9.40 9.63
CA PRO A 181 1.85 -9.69 8.52
C PRO A 181 1.72 -11.17 8.17
N THR A 182 2.71 -11.99 8.52
CA THR A 182 2.66 -13.45 8.31
C THR A 182 1.88 -14.18 9.41
N GLY A 183 1.55 -13.50 10.51
CA GLY A 183 0.87 -14.06 11.69
C GLY A 183 1.75 -14.95 12.55
N GLY A 184 3.06 -15.04 12.28
CA GLY A 184 3.98 -15.92 12.99
C GLY A 184 4.53 -15.34 14.29
N THR A 185 4.41 -14.03 14.49
CA THR A 185 4.96 -13.30 15.64
C THR A 185 3.96 -12.28 16.15
N PHE A 186 3.68 -12.34 17.44
CA PHE A 186 2.94 -11.32 18.18
C PHE A 186 3.93 -10.31 18.78
N GLU A 187 3.76 -9.05 18.46
CA GLU A 187 4.62 -7.97 18.92
C GLU A 187 3.85 -6.97 19.77
N PHE A 188 4.49 -6.42 20.80
CA PHE A 188 3.91 -5.37 21.61
C PHE A 188 4.97 -4.44 22.19
N SER A 189 4.56 -3.21 22.46
CA SER A 189 5.43 -2.20 23.07
C SER A 189 4.99 -1.90 24.49
N GLY A 190 5.96 -1.50 25.31
CA GLY A 190 5.81 -1.22 26.74
C GLY A 190 7.11 -0.79 27.40
N THR A 191 7.06 -0.59 28.71
CA THR A 191 8.21 -0.29 29.55
C THR A 191 8.51 -1.48 30.45
N SER A 192 9.75 -1.92 30.49
CA SER A 192 10.20 -2.95 31.42
C SER A 192 10.36 -2.37 32.83
N THR A 193 10.32 -3.21 33.87
CA THR A 193 10.58 -2.78 35.26
C THR A 193 11.92 -2.08 35.50
N ASP A 194 12.88 -2.21 34.58
CA ASP A 194 14.14 -1.46 34.58
C ASP A 194 14.00 -0.03 34.02
N GLY A 195 12.78 0.42 33.70
CA GLY A 195 12.47 1.73 33.11
C GLY A 195 12.62 1.76 31.58
N THR A 196 13.19 0.71 30.96
CA THR A 196 13.52 0.74 29.53
C THR A 196 12.30 0.46 28.66
N SER A 197 12.00 1.37 27.72
CA SER A 197 11.02 1.15 26.66
C SER A 197 11.52 0.12 25.65
N ARG A 198 10.72 -0.92 25.41
CA ARG A 198 11.09 -2.07 24.56
C ARG A 198 9.97 -2.41 23.57
N LEU A 199 10.37 -3.08 22.49
CA LEU A 199 9.49 -3.87 21.64
C LEU A 199 9.73 -5.34 21.99
N TRP A 200 8.69 -6.05 22.41
CA TRP A 200 8.70 -7.49 22.64
C TRP A 200 8.14 -8.21 21.43
N SER A 201 8.65 -9.41 21.17
CA SER A 201 8.14 -10.33 20.17
C SER A 201 7.98 -11.72 20.77
N ILE A 202 6.78 -12.27 20.70
CA ILE A 202 6.40 -13.63 21.11
C ILE A 202 6.09 -14.43 19.84
N GLY A 203 6.66 -15.63 19.68
CA GLY A 203 6.31 -16.50 18.56
C GLY A 203 4.86 -17.00 18.64
N SER A 204 4.32 -17.45 17.50
CA SER A 204 2.99 -18.05 17.39
C SER A 204 2.74 -19.11 18.47
N HIS A 205 1.48 -19.31 18.87
CA HIS A 205 1.07 -20.33 19.84
C HIS A 205 1.54 -21.75 19.45
N ALA A 206 1.64 -22.06 18.16
CA ALA A 206 2.16 -23.34 17.67
C ALA A 206 3.65 -23.59 17.97
N ALA A 207 4.42 -22.56 18.33
CA ALA A 207 5.84 -22.62 18.59
C ALA A 207 6.17 -21.93 19.91
N ALA A 208 6.21 -22.70 21.01
CA ALA A 208 6.69 -22.23 22.31
C ALA A 208 8.14 -21.71 22.16
N ALA A 209 8.29 -20.41 21.99
CA ALA A 209 9.56 -19.72 21.79
C ALA A 209 9.76 -18.72 22.92
N THR A 210 10.99 -18.60 23.41
CA THR A 210 11.36 -17.56 24.38
C THR A 210 11.08 -16.19 23.77
N PRO A 211 10.34 -15.30 24.46
CA PRO A 211 10.13 -13.94 24.01
C PRO A 211 11.46 -13.23 23.74
N THR A 212 11.51 -12.45 22.67
CA THR A 212 12.67 -11.60 22.35
C THR A 212 12.32 -10.14 22.56
N THR A 213 13.32 -9.30 22.81
CA THR A 213 13.10 -7.86 23.05
C THR A 213 14.12 -7.02 22.32
N VAL A 214 13.70 -5.86 21.82
CA VAL A 214 14.57 -4.80 21.29
C VAL A 214 14.40 -3.56 22.16
N ALA A 215 15.50 -3.01 22.66
CA ALA A 215 15.47 -1.71 23.35
C ALA A 215 15.27 -0.59 22.33
N LEU A 216 14.35 0.33 22.60
CA LEU A 216 14.02 1.43 21.70
C LEU A 216 14.90 2.66 21.96
N GLY A 217 15.23 2.94 23.23
CA GLY A 217 16.13 4.00 23.67
C GLY A 217 16.38 3.94 25.17
N PRO A 218 17.13 4.89 25.76
CA PRO A 218 17.17 5.06 27.21
C PRO A 218 15.75 5.38 27.67
N GLY A 219 15.05 4.37 28.18
CA GLY A 219 13.76 4.60 28.81
C GLY A 219 14.03 5.25 30.15
N ASP A 220 13.98 6.57 30.18
CA ASP A 220 13.45 7.21 31.36
C ASP A 220 11.94 6.93 31.36
N VAL A 221 11.40 6.67 32.54
CA VAL A 221 9.99 6.26 32.78
C VAL A 221 8.99 7.23 32.13
N ASP A 222 9.47 8.42 31.81
CA ASP A 222 8.75 9.52 31.19
C ASP A 222 8.59 9.37 29.66
N THR A 223 9.20 8.36 29.02
CA THR A 223 9.07 8.10 27.56
C THR A 223 8.41 6.75 27.20
N PRO A 224 7.19 6.46 27.68
CA PRO A 224 6.53 5.20 27.39
C PRO A 224 6.17 5.10 25.88
N PRO A 225 6.20 3.89 25.31
CA PRO A 225 5.67 3.66 23.98
C PRO A 225 4.14 3.71 24.00
N THR A 226 3.55 4.31 22.97
CA THR A 226 2.11 4.55 22.88
C THR A 226 1.46 3.84 21.71
N ALA A 227 2.18 3.75 20.58
CA ALA A 227 1.65 3.17 19.36
C ALA A 227 2.64 2.20 18.71
N LEU A 228 2.09 1.21 18.03
CA LEU A 228 2.82 0.18 17.27
C LEU A 228 2.05 -0.10 15.98
N ALA A 229 2.76 -0.16 14.86
CA ALA A 229 2.25 -0.65 13.59
C ALA A 229 3.30 -1.53 12.90
N VAL A 230 2.88 -2.57 12.19
CA VAL A 230 3.80 -3.47 11.48
C VAL A 230 3.53 -3.41 9.98
N ALA A 231 4.55 -3.05 9.21
CA ALA A 231 4.49 -2.98 7.76
C ALA A 231 4.45 -4.36 7.11
N ALA A 232 3.94 -4.43 5.88
CA ALA A 232 3.85 -5.66 5.09
C ALA A 232 5.20 -6.39 4.88
N ASP A 233 6.31 -5.67 5.00
CA ASP A 233 7.67 -6.21 4.87
C ASP A 233 8.27 -6.74 6.20
N GLY A 234 7.46 -6.74 7.27
CA GLY A 234 7.83 -7.16 8.62
C GLY A 234 8.60 -6.12 9.43
N THR A 235 8.61 -4.85 9.02
CA THR A 235 9.19 -3.75 9.80
C THR A 235 8.19 -3.24 10.83
N SER A 236 8.56 -3.22 12.09
CA SER A 236 7.76 -2.71 13.21
C SER A 236 8.09 -1.24 13.46
N TYR A 237 7.07 -0.40 13.53
CA TYR A 237 7.18 1.02 13.83
C TYR A 237 6.58 1.29 15.20
N VAL A 238 7.37 1.88 16.11
CA VAL A 238 6.94 2.16 17.48
C VAL A 238 7.08 3.64 17.75
N ALA A 239 6.02 4.28 18.21
CA ALA A 239 6.07 5.66 18.70
C ALA A 239 6.20 5.67 20.22
N THR A 240 7.02 6.57 20.73
CA THR A 240 7.08 6.93 22.15
C THR A 240 6.53 8.34 22.37
N THR A 241 6.02 8.57 23.58
CA THR A 241 5.72 9.92 24.10
C THR A 241 6.82 10.37 25.04
N GLY A 242 6.64 11.53 25.70
CA GLY A 242 7.50 12.01 26.78
C GLY A 242 8.20 13.31 26.44
N ASP A 243 9.38 13.51 27.03
CA ASP A 243 10.23 14.67 26.74
C ASP A 243 10.91 14.57 25.37
N ASP A 244 11.18 13.34 24.90
CA ASP A 244 11.78 13.04 23.59
C ASP A 244 10.94 12.04 22.78
N PRO A 245 9.72 12.42 22.38
CA PRO A 245 8.84 11.57 21.57
C PRO A 245 9.51 11.18 20.24
N THR A 246 9.59 9.87 20.00
CA THR A 246 10.39 9.32 18.90
C THR A 246 9.66 8.19 18.20
N LEU A 247 9.73 8.19 16.86
CA LEU A 247 9.31 7.09 16.01
C LEU A 247 10.50 6.18 15.69
N TYR A 248 10.45 4.94 16.17
CA TYR A 248 11.45 3.91 15.92
C TYR A 248 11.02 2.96 14.81
N ALA A 249 11.96 2.58 13.95
CA ALA A 249 11.77 1.47 13.01
C ALA A 249 12.65 0.27 13.43
N VAL A 250 12.03 -0.89 13.63
CA VAL A 250 12.68 -2.13 14.06
C VAL A 250 12.44 -3.21 13.01
N LYS A 251 13.49 -3.94 12.61
CA LYS A 251 13.35 -5.05 11.67
C LYS A 251 14.34 -6.16 11.98
N GLY A 252 13.84 -7.38 12.13
CA GLY A 252 14.67 -8.55 12.43
C GLY A 252 15.38 -8.42 13.79
N GLY A 253 14.70 -7.89 14.80
CA GLY A 253 15.24 -7.72 16.14
C GLY A 253 16.30 -6.61 16.28
N THR A 254 16.43 -5.72 15.29
CA THR A 254 17.42 -4.64 15.31
C THR A 254 16.74 -3.30 15.01
N ARG A 255 17.03 -2.27 15.83
CA ARG A 255 16.64 -0.87 15.57
C ARG A 255 17.39 -0.38 14.33
N ARG A 256 16.66 0.18 13.35
CA ARG A 256 17.21 0.65 12.06
C ARG A 256 17.26 2.16 11.93
N ALA A 257 16.25 2.83 12.50
CA ALA A 257 16.05 4.25 12.37
C ALA A 257 15.28 4.78 13.58
N ALA A 258 15.46 6.06 13.85
CA ALA A 258 14.68 6.84 14.80
C ALA A 258 14.41 8.22 14.19
N GLN A 259 13.27 8.81 14.49
CA GLN A 259 12.96 10.17 14.08
C GLN A 259 12.15 10.85 15.19
N PRO A 260 12.52 12.05 15.65
CA PRO A 260 11.68 12.84 16.55
C PRO A 260 10.31 13.12 15.93
N ILE A 261 9.26 12.98 16.72
CA ILE A 261 7.86 13.23 16.33
C ILE A 261 7.16 14.03 17.42
N ASP A 262 6.02 14.65 17.16
CA ASP A 262 5.27 15.40 18.19
C ASP A 262 4.44 14.48 19.11
N GLY A 263 4.89 13.24 19.31
CA GLY A 263 4.10 12.18 19.92
C GLY A 263 3.09 11.56 18.94
N ALA A 264 2.65 10.34 19.24
CA ALA A 264 1.61 9.68 18.47
C ALA A 264 0.77 8.81 19.38
N ASP A 265 -0.53 9.04 19.37
CA ASP A 265 -1.49 8.10 19.95
C ASP A 265 -1.60 6.87 19.05
N SER A 266 -1.45 7.00 17.73
CA SER A 266 -1.61 5.86 16.83
C SER A 266 -0.66 5.90 15.65
N LEU A 267 -0.40 4.71 15.10
CA LEU A 267 0.42 4.52 13.91
C LEU A 267 -0.32 3.68 12.89
N LEU A 268 -0.13 4.02 11.63
CA LEU A 268 -0.56 3.24 10.47
C LEU A 268 0.56 3.26 9.43
N VAL A 269 0.85 2.12 8.79
CA VAL A 269 1.79 2.09 7.66
C VAL A 269 1.01 1.93 6.36
N SER A 270 1.43 2.68 5.32
CA SER A 270 0.89 2.52 3.98
C SER A 270 1.06 1.10 3.47
N ALA A 271 0.13 0.66 2.61
CA ALA A 271 0.15 -0.70 2.05
C ALA A 271 1.43 -1.00 1.25
N ASP A 272 2.06 0.03 0.66
CA ASP A 272 3.33 -0.10 -0.05
C ASP A 272 4.56 -0.02 0.87
N GLY A 273 4.35 0.20 2.18
CA GLY A 273 5.40 0.29 3.18
C GLY A 273 6.27 1.54 3.07
N ARG A 274 5.85 2.56 2.31
CA ARG A 274 6.67 3.76 2.06
C ARG A 274 6.34 4.94 2.96
N THR A 275 5.21 4.92 3.65
CA THR A 275 4.76 6.03 4.50
C THR A 275 4.24 5.50 5.82
N VAL A 276 4.67 6.10 6.92
CA VAL A 276 4.09 5.90 8.25
C VAL A 276 3.23 7.12 8.56
N TYR A 277 1.97 6.90 8.88
CA TYR A 277 1.06 7.92 9.37
C TYR A 277 1.01 7.83 10.89
N ALA A 278 1.33 8.92 11.56
CA ALA A 278 1.13 9.08 12.98
C ALA A 278 -0.08 9.97 13.22
N THR A 279 -0.91 9.61 14.19
CA THR A 279 -2.00 10.46 14.66
C THR A 279 -1.76 10.86 16.09
N GLY A 280 -1.98 12.14 16.36
CA GLY A 280 -1.76 12.78 17.66
C GLY A 280 -2.06 14.26 17.53
N ASP A 281 -2.44 14.89 18.64
CA ASP A 281 -2.75 16.33 18.73
C ASP A 281 -3.81 16.82 17.74
N GLY A 282 -4.82 15.98 17.46
CA GLY A 282 -5.86 16.28 16.48
C GLY A 282 -5.35 16.36 15.03
N SER A 283 -4.14 15.86 14.75
CA SER A 283 -3.50 15.92 13.43
C SER A 283 -3.08 14.54 12.93
N ILE A 284 -2.89 14.42 11.61
CA ILE A 284 -2.24 13.27 10.96
C ILE A 284 -0.93 13.78 10.36
N THR A 285 0.18 13.20 10.79
CA THR A 285 1.50 13.49 10.23
C THR A 285 2.00 12.28 9.43
N ALA A 286 2.42 12.53 8.19
CA ALA A 286 2.95 11.49 7.30
C ALA A 286 4.48 11.54 7.25
N TYR A 287 5.12 10.43 7.56
CA TYR A 287 6.57 10.24 7.53
C TYR A 287 6.95 9.32 6.39
N ALA A 288 7.77 9.80 5.45
CA ALA A 288 8.31 8.93 4.41
C ALA A 288 9.31 7.95 5.03
N VAL A 289 9.14 6.65 4.77
CA VAL A 289 10.03 5.61 5.31
C VAL A 289 11.46 5.79 4.81
N ALA A 290 11.63 6.32 3.60
CA ALA A 290 12.95 6.65 3.05
C ALA A 290 13.64 7.82 3.78
N SER A 291 12.89 8.67 4.49
CA SER A 291 13.44 9.77 5.29
C SER A 291 13.64 9.44 6.76
N LEU A 292 13.17 8.27 7.23
CA LEU A 292 13.49 7.76 8.57
C LEU A 292 15.00 7.47 8.60
N GLY A 293 15.77 8.45 9.07
CA GLY A 293 17.22 8.43 9.00
C GLY A 293 17.84 7.35 9.89
N SER A 294 19.09 6.99 9.58
CA SER A 294 20.00 6.40 10.57
C SER A 294 20.39 7.52 11.55
N TYR A 295 19.47 7.88 12.45
CA TYR A 295 19.73 8.89 13.48
C TYR A 295 20.76 8.29 14.44
N ASP A 296 22.01 8.77 14.34
CA ASP A 296 23.02 8.60 15.38
C ASP A 296 22.57 9.43 16.59
N ASP A 297 22.75 8.89 17.79
CA ASP A 297 22.14 9.34 19.04
C ASP A 297 22.66 10.71 19.57
N GLU A 298 23.16 11.61 18.71
CA GLU A 298 23.73 12.91 19.10
C GLU A 298 22.70 14.06 19.00
N GLU A 299 22.15 14.41 20.17
CA GLU A 299 21.82 15.77 20.64
C GLU A 299 21.10 16.72 19.65
N ASP A 300 19.84 16.44 19.32
CA ASP A 300 18.91 17.46 18.84
C ASP A 300 17.64 17.38 19.70
N THR A 301 17.34 18.45 20.43
CA THR A 301 16.23 18.51 21.39
C THR A 301 14.88 18.46 20.68
N ALA A 302 14.03 17.51 21.05
CA ALA A 302 12.66 17.40 20.54
C ALA A 302 11.80 18.61 20.97
N PRO A 303 10.74 18.96 20.22
CA PRO A 303 9.74 19.92 20.67
C PRO A 303 8.98 19.38 21.89
N SER A 304 8.60 20.27 22.82
CA SER A 304 7.87 19.91 24.04
C SER A 304 6.48 19.35 23.73
N TYR A 305 6.19 18.13 24.20
CA TYR A 305 4.90 17.45 24.05
C TYR A 305 3.96 17.73 25.22
N THR A 306 2.68 17.98 24.93
CA THR A 306 1.60 17.99 25.94
C THR A 306 0.49 17.08 25.42
N PRO A 307 0.12 16.01 26.14
CA PRO A 307 -0.84 15.04 25.63
C PRO A 307 -2.20 15.71 25.37
N PRO A 308 -2.79 15.48 24.19
CA PRO A 308 -4.01 16.14 23.78
C PRO A 308 -5.24 15.42 24.38
N THR A 309 -6.40 16.06 24.20
CA THR A 309 -7.71 15.54 24.59
C THR A 309 -8.56 15.08 23.40
N ASP A 310 -8.02 15.13 22.17
CA ASP A 310 -8.74 14.86 20.93
C ASP A 310 -8.12 13.65 20.22
N ALA A 311 -8.93 12.62 19.94
CA ALA A 311 -8.49 11.39 19.30
C ALA A 311 -8.96 11.34 17.85
N LEU A 312 -8.01 11.19 16.92
CA LEU A 312 -8.30 10.93 15.51
C LEU A 312 -8.04 9.45 15.22
N VAL A 313 -9.10 8.69 14.99
CA VAL A 313 -9.01 7.24 14.77
C VAL A 313 -8.96 6.94 13.28
N LEU A 314 -7.94 6.19 12.84
CA LEU A 314 -7.79 5.72 11.46
C LEU A 314 -8.00 4.21 11.34
N THR A 315 -9.03 3.76 10.63
CA THR A 315 -9.21 2.34 10.31
C THR A 315 -9.06 2.08 8.81
N LEU A 316 -8.24 1.12 8.40
CA LEU A 316 -8.15 0.68 7.01
C LEU A 316 -8.82 -0.70 6.82
N ASP A 317 -9.93 -0.76 6.08
CA ASP A 317 -10.57 -2.02 5.71
C ASP A 317 -10.83 -2.10 4.20
N ARG A 318 -10.32 -3.16 3.54
CA ARG A 318 -10.49 -3.43 2.10
C ARG A 318 -10.31 -2.22 1.17
N GLY A 319 -9.42 -1.32 1.56
CA GLY A 319 -9.13 -0.13 0.79
C GLY A 319 -10.05 1.07 1.07
N VAL A 320 -10.70 1.11 2.24
CA VAL A 320 -11.43 2.28 2.76
C VAL A 320 -10.76 2.69 4.05
N LEU A 321 -10.21 3.91 4.10
CA LEU A 321 -9.79 4.53 5.35
C LEU A 321 -11.00 5.18 5.98
N THR A 322 -11.29 4.88 7.24
CA THR A 322 -12.28 5.60 8.02
C THR A 322 -11.53 6.46 9.01
N ALA A 323 -11.66 7.78 8.90
CA ALA A 323 -11.18 8.74 9.88
C ALA A 323 -12.37 9.16 10.74
N VAL A 324 -12.24 9.04 12.06
CA VAL A 324 -13.24 9.55 13.00
C VAL A 324 -12.60 10.64 13.82
N GLU A 325 -13.09 11.86 13.62
CA GLU A 325 -12.71 13.03 14.40
C GLU A 325 -13.71 13.20 15.54
N THR A 326 -13.21 13.21 16.77
CA THR A 326 -14.00 13.52 17.97
C THR A 326 -13.85 15.00 18.29
N SER A 327 -14.86 15.83 18.00
CA SER A 327 -14.83 17.23 18.44
C SER A 327 -15.30 17.34 19.90
N GLN A 328 -14.63 18.17 20.71
CA GLN A 328 -15.06 18.43 22.10
C GLN A 328 -16.39 19.18 22.23
N GLU A 329 -16.83 19.90 21.20
CA GLU A 329 -17.99 20.80 21.30
C GLU A 329 -19.29 20.09 20.95
N ASP A 330 -19.74 19.13 21.78
CA ASP A 330 -21.12 18.56 21.78
C ASP A 330 -21.68 18.15 20.40
N SER A 331 -20.79 17.99 19.43
CA SER A 331 -21.10 17.80 18.02
C SER A 331 -20.85 16.34 17.72
N ALA A 332 -21.80 15.73 17.02
CA ALA A 332 -21.70 14.32 16.65
C ALA A 332 -20.35 14.08 15.93
N PRO A 333 -19.60 13.03 16.30
CA PRO A 333 -18.32 12.74 15.67
C PRO A 333 -18.51 12.57 14.16
N VAL A 334 -17.62 13.19 13.39
CA VAL A 334 -17.66 13.13 11.94
C VAL A 334 -16.84 11.93 11.52
N ILE A 335 -17.53 10.93 10.95
CA ILE A 335 -16.89 9.80 10.29
C ILE A 335 -16.68 10.19 8.82
N ASP A 336 -15.44 10.49 8.42
CA ASP A 336 -15.10 10.59 7.00
C ASP A 336 -14.52 9.27 6.48
N ARG A 337 -14.90 8.89 5.26
CA ARG A 337 -14.40 7.69 4.59
C ARG A 337 -13.56 8.11 3.39
N LEU A 338 -12.24 7.90 3.49
CA LEU A 338 -11.36 7.92 2.33
C LEU A 338 -11.59 6.64 1.52
N ALA A 339 -12.30 6.76 0.40
CA ALA A 339 -12.48 5.66 -0.52
C ALA A 339 -11.22 5.43 -1.37
N THR A 340 -11.02 4.18 -1.84
CA THR A 340 -10.04 3.91 -2.89
C THR A 340 -10.32 4.84 -4.07
N PRO A 341 -9.31 5.49 -4.67
CA PRO A 341 -9.54 6.29 -5.85
C PRO A 341 -10.17 5.43 -6.95
N GLY A 342 -11.09 6.01 -7.73
CA GLY A 342 -11.60 5.36 -8.93
C GLY A 342 -10.46 4.92 -9.86
N ALA A 343 -10.68 3.91 -10.70
CA ALA A 343 -9.72 3.64 -11.77
C ALA A 343 -9.67 4.86 -12.71
N PRO A 344 -8.47 5.36 -13.10
CA PRO A 344 -8.34 6.34 -14.16
C PRO A 344 -9.13 5.89 -15.41
N SER A 345 -9.72 6.82 -16.13
CA SER A 345 -10.51 6.46 -17.32
C SER A 345 -10.02 7.20 -18.56
N ARG A 346 -10.43 6.73 -19.75
CA ARG A 346 -10.08 7.34 -21.05
C ARG A 346 -8.57 7.54 -21.23
N ILE A 347 -7.79 6.47 -21.11
CA ILE A 347 -6.36 6.51 -21.43
C ILE A 347 -6.22 6.77 -22.93
N THR A 348 -5.83 7.99 -23.28
CA THR A 348 -5.40 8.36 -24.61
C THR A 348 -3.91 8.49 -24.61
N ALA A 349 -3.28 7.98 -25.67
CA ALA A 349 -1.86 8.16 -25.84
C ALA A 349 -1.55 8.60 -27.26
N GLU A 350 -0.89 9.73 -27.37
CA GLU A 350 -0.36 10.23 -28.63
C GLU A 350 1.14 10.01 -28.65
N ARG A 351 1.61 9.48 -29.77
CA ARG A 351 3.02 9.11 -29.93
C ARG A 351 3.68 10.05 -30.92
N ASP A 352 4.78 10.67 -30.51
CA ASP A 352 5.74 11.26 -31.44
C ASP A 352 6.88 10.26 -31.73
N ALA A 353 7.90 10.68 -32.48
CA ALA A 353 8.96 9.82 -32.99
C ALA A 353 9.71 9.03 -31.90
N THR A 354 9.77 9.55 -30.67
CA THR A 354 10.52 8.95 -29.54
C THR A 354 9.77 8.98 -28.21
N THR A 355 8.72 9.79 -28.07
CA THR A 355 7.96 9.99 -26.83
C THR A 355 6.50 9.58 -26.99
N ALA A 356 5.85 9.32 -25.85
CA ALA A 356 4.39 9.22 -25.78
C ALA A 356 3.88 10.23 -24.75
N ASP A 357 2.88 10.98 -25.18
CA ASP A 357 2.01 11.77 -24.33
C ASP A 357 0.88 10.86 -23.87
N VAL A 358 0.78 10.60 -22.58
CA VAL A 358 -0.31 9.81 -22.00
C VAL A 358 -1.19 10.74 -21.18
N ALA A 359 -2.44 10.87 -21.61
CA ALA A 359 -3.46 11.59 -20.88
C ALA A 359 -4.54 10.62 -20.40
N PHE A 360 -5.04 10.84 -19.19
CA PHE A 360 -6.16 10.10 -18.63
C PHE A 360 -7.07 11.03 -17.83
N THR A 361 -8.33 10.64 -17.69
CA THR A 361 -9.25 11.33 -16.79
C THR A 361 -8.89 10.89 -15.36
N PRO A 362 -8.54 11.84 -14.46
CA PRO A 362 -8.21 11.52 -13.08
C PRO A 362 -9.36 10.81 -12.39
N SER A 363 -8.99 10.01 -11.41
CA SER A 363 -9.95 9.40 -10.51
C SER A 363 -10.53 10.48 -9.60
N THR A 364 -11.85 10.49 -9.42
CA THR A 364 -12.45 11.25 -8.32
C THR A 364 -12.31 10.43 -7.05
N THR A 365 -11.81 11.05 -5.98
CA THR A 365 -12.00 10.55 -4.62
C THR A 365 -13.47 10.79 -4.26
N GLY A 366 -14.13 9.76 -3.74
CA GLY A 366 -15.52 9.86 -3.30
C GLY A 366 -15.70 10.55 -1.94
N SER A 367 -14.69 11.30 -1.44
CA SER A 367 -14.83 11.99 -0.14
C SER A 367 -15.68 13.24 -0.33
N SER A 368 -16.68 13.41 0.54
CA SER A 368 -17.67 14.49 0.44
C SER A 368 -17.39 15.69 1.34
N ALA A 369 -16.34 15.72 2.15
CA ALA A 369 -16.10 16.87 3.01
C ALA A 369 -14.69 16.91 3.61
N TRP A 370 -13.86 17.82 3.11
CA TRP A 370 -12.70 18.40 3.80
C TRP A 370 -11.54 17.45 4.19
N PRO A 371 -10.29 17.95 4.28
CA PRO A 371 -9.83 19.27 3.90
C PRO A 371 -9.65 19.38 2.38
N HIS A 372 -9.73 20.63 1.89
CA HIS A 372 -9.49 21.01 0.50
C HIS A 372 -8.09 20.65 -0.04
N ASP A 373 -7.24 20.02 0.79
CA ASP A 373 -5.85 19.62 0.47
C ASP A 373 -5.73 18.11 0.16
N THR A 374 -6.81 17.33 0.16
CA THR A 374 -6.73 15.88 -0.19
C THR A 374 -6.58 15.61 -1.68
N ASP A 375 -6.95 16.56 -2.55
CA ASP A 375 -6.64 16.49 -3.99
C ASP A 375 -5.12 16.53 -4.24
N ASP A 376 -4.31 17.08 -3.32
CA ASP A 376 -2.84 17.11 -3.41
C ASP A 376 -2.16 15.77 -3.04
N LEU A 377 -2.92 14.76 -2.59
CA LEU A 377 -2.36 13.45 -2.22
C LEU A 377 -2.49 12.39 -3.32
N LEU A 378 -3.20 12.68 -4.42
CA LEU A 378 -3.37 11.76 -5.54
C LEU A 378 -2.12 11.76 -6.43
N THR A 379 -1.32 10.70 -6.31
CA THR A 379 -0.20 10.42 -7.19
C THR A 379 -0.55 9.32 -8.18
N TYR A 380 -0.02 9.42 -9.39
CA TYR A 380 -0.22 8.42 -10.44
C TYR A 380 1.08 7.68 -10.73
N ALA A 381 0.93 6.39 -11.03
CA ALA A 381 1.97 5.57 -11.63
C ALA A 381 1.53 5.16 -13.03
N VAL A 382 2.33 5.50 -14.03
CA VAL A 382 2.09 5.18 -15.44
C VAL A 382 3.19 4.24 -15.92
N THR A 383 2.79 3.10 -16.48
CA THR A 383 3.70 2.06 -16.98
C THR A 383 3.43 1.78 -18.45
N LEU A 384 4.48 1.78 -19.29
CA LEU A 384 4.46 1.27 -20.66
C LEU A 384 5.19 -0.06 -20.74
N HIS A 385 4.47 -1.09 -21.19
CA HIS A 385 5.02 -2.42 -21.45
C HIS A 385 5.11 -2.68 -22.96
N ASP A 386 6.29 -3.04 -23.46
CA ASP A 386 6.53 -3.35 -24.88
C ASP A 386 5.99 -4.74 -25.24
N THR A 387 4.86 -4.77 -25.93
CA THR A 387 4.23 -6.04 -26.34
C THR A 387 4.92 -6.71 -27.53
N THR A 388 5.75 -5.96 -28.28
CA THR A 388 6.51 -6.50 -29.40
C THR A 388 7.81 -7.16 -28.91
N HIS A 389 8.42 -6.60 -27.87
CA HIS A 389 9.64 -7.09 -27.25
C HIS A 389 9.48 -7.22 -25.72
N PRO A 390 8.71 -8.20 -25.23
CA PRO A 390 8.35 -8.33 -23.82
C PRO A 390 9.52 -8.61 -22.87
N ALA A 391 10.73 -8.82 -23.39
CA ALA A 391 11.95 -8.96 -22.61
C ALA A 391 12.62 -7.61 -22.30
N VAL A 392 12.17 -6.51 -22.91
CA VAL A 392 12.63 -5.15 -22.61
C VAL A 392 11.95 -4.69 -21.32
N PRO A 393 12.68 -4.10 -20.35
CA PRO A 393 12.08 -3.56 -19.13
C PRO A 393 11.01 -2.50 -19.42
N ASP A 394 9.99 -2.46 -18.58
CA ASP A 394 8.92 -1.48 -18.69
C ASP A 394 9.43 -0.06 -18.40
N LEU A 395 8.83 0.91 -19.08
CA LEU A 395 9.06 2.32 -18.76
C LEU A 395 8.02 2.73 -17.72
N VAL A 396 8.48 3.19 -16.55
CA VAL A 396 7.61 3.55 -15.43
C VAL A 396 7.90 4.99 -15.01
N THR A 397 6.85 5.80 -14.89
CA THR A 397 6.87 7.10 -14.20
C THR A 397 5.96 7.01 -12.98
N THR A 398 6.43 7.50 -11.83
CA THR A 398 5.70 7.47 -10.55
C THR A 398 5.70 8.84 -9.90
N GLY A 399 4.70 9.12 -9.07
CA GLY A 399 4.62 10.38 -8.31
C GLY A 399 4.07 11.54 -9.13
N GLU A 400 3.42 11.24 -10.26
CA GLU A 400 2.83 12.27 -11.11
C GLU A 400 1.57 12.82 -10.45
N THR A 401 1.39 14.14 -10.50
CA THR A 401 0.26 14.84 -9.89
C THR A 401 -0.65 15.47 -10.94
N ASP A 402 -0.14 15.71 -12.16
CA ASP A 402 -0.95 16.19 -13.27
C ASP A 402 -1.39 15.02 -14.18
N PRO A 403 -2.69 14.67 -14.19
CA PRO A 403 -3.21 13.57 -15.00
C PRO A 403 -3.33 13.90 -16.50
N THR A 404 -3.09 15.17 -16.88
CA THR A 404 -3.36 15.65 -18.25
C THR A 404 -2.17 15.58 -19.18
N ASP A 405 -0.95 15.45 -18.67
CA ASP A 405 0.28 15.49 -19.47
C ASP A 405 1.40 14.64 -18.86
N VAL A 406 1.35 13.32 -19.06
CA VAL A 406 2.42 12.41 -18.62
C VAL A 406 3.31 12.03 -19.77
N MET A 407 4.49 12.66 -19.83
CA MET A 407 5.50 12.42 -20.86
C MET A 407 6.39 11.22 -20.55
N LEU A 408 6.37 10.22 -21.44
CA LEU A 408 7.18 9.01 -21.32
C LEU A 408 8.18 8.89 -22.47
N GLY A 409 9.40 8.45 -22.14
CA GLY A 409 10.50 8.25 -23.09
C GLY A 409 11.39 9.48 -23.36
N TYR A 410 11.32 10.50 -22.50
CA TYR A 410 12.14 11.72 -22.60
C TYR A 410 13.57 11.52 -22.07
N ASP A 411 13.74 10.80 -20.95
CA ASP A 411 15.02 10.82 -20.23
C ASP A 411 16.07 9.79 -20.72
N ASP A 412 15.77 8.47 -20.79
CA ASP A 412 16.82 7.48 -21.15
C ASP A 412 16.39 6.32 -22.07
N VAL A 413 15.10 6.04 -22.23
CA VAL A 413 14.60 4.95 -23.08
C VAL A 413 13.60 5.49 -24.10
N SER A 414 14.08 5.79 -25.31
CA SER A 414 13.19 6.21 -26.39
C SER A 414 12.31 5.05 -26.87
N LEU A 415 11.05 5.36 -27.19
CA LEU A 415 10.14 4.37 -27.78
C LEU A 415 10.63 3.91 -29.16
N VAL A 416 10.53 2.62 -29.43
CA VAL A 416 11.08 2.01 -30.66
C VAL A 416 10.05 2.02 -31.78
N ALA A 417 10.40 2.63 -32.92
CA ALA A 417 9.49 2.71 -34.06
C ALA A 417 9.13 1.30 -34.60
N GLY A 418 7.83 1.03 -34.71
CA GLY A 418 7.29 -0.28 -35.09
C GLY A 418 6.80 -1.13 -33.93
N ASP A 419 7.10 -0.75 -32.68
CA ASP A 419 6.67 -1.49 -31.49
C ASP A 419 5.37 -0.94 -30.92
N ALA A 420 4.56 -1.84 -30.36
CA ALA A 420 3.28 -1.55 -29.75
C ALA A 420 3.37 -1.71 -28.23
N TYR A 421 2.69 -0.84 -27.49
CA TYR A 421 2.78 -0.81 -26.03
C TYR A 421 1.40 -0.94 -25.40
N THR A 422 1.33 -1.63 -24.27
CA THR A 422 0.20 -1.52 -23.34
C THR A 422 0.55 -0.50 -22.28
N ILE A 423 -0.42 0.37 -21.97
CA ILE A 423 -0.30 1.38 -20.93
C ILE A 423 -1.10 0.90 -19.73
N SER A 424 -0.50 0.95 -18.54
CA SER A 424 -1.17 0.72 -17.27
C SER A 424 -1.07 1.98 -16.41
N VAL A 425 -2.19 2.45 -15.89
CA VAL A 425 -2.24 3.60 -14.98
C VAL A 425 -2.90 3.17 -13.67
N THR A 426 -2.28 3.51 -12.55
CA THR A 426 -2.87 3.40 -11.21
C THR A 426 -2.80 4.74 -10.51
N ALA A 427 -3.81 5.04 -9.71
CA ALA A 427 -3.89 6.22 -8.86
C ALA A 427 -3.70 5.79 -7.40
N THR A 428 -2.92 6.54 -6.63
CA THR A 428 -2.65 6.26 -5.23
C THR A 428 -2.85 7.53 -4.41
N ASN A 429 -3.66 7.49 -3.36
CA ASN A 429 -3.84 8.63 -2.43
C ASN A 429 -2.95 8.52 -1.19
N GLY A 430 -1.71 8.06 -1.37
CA GLY A 430 -0.76 7.70 -0.31
C GLY A 430 -1.05 6.39 0.43
N LEU A 431 -2.33 6.04 0.61
CA LEU A 431 -2.74 4.87 1.39
C LEU A 431 -3.40 3.76 0.56
N LEU A 432 -4.14 4.15 -0.49
CA LEU A 432 -4.98 3.27 -1.29
C LEU A 432 -4.64 3.37 -2.77
N THR A 433 -4.52 2.24 -3.45
CA THR A 433 -4.26 2.18 -4.90
C THR A 433 -5.51 1.75 -5.66
N SER A 434 -5.84 2.47 -6.74
CA SER A 434 -6.95 2.14 -7.62
C SER A 434 -6.71 0.88 -8.46
N ALA A 435 -7.79 0.33 -9.02
CA ALA A 435 -7.67 -0.70 -10.03
C ALA A 435 -6.92 -0.18 -11.26
N VAL A 436 -6.12 -1.05 -11.88
CA VAL A 436 -5.31 -0.70 -13.05
C VAL A 436 -6.20 -0.35 -14.24
N ALA A 437 -6.10 0.89 -14.69
CA ALA A 437 -6.66 1.33 -15.96
C ALA A 437 -5.72 0.93 -17.10
N ARG A 438 -6.25 0.40 -18.20
CA ARG A 438 -5.46 -0.05 -19.34
C ARG A 438 -5.76 0.73 -20.61
N GLY A 439 -4.69 1.09 -21.32
CA GLY A 439 -4.72 1.68 -22.64
C GLY A 439 -3.78 0.94 -23.60
N THR A 440 -3.84 1.30 -24.87
CA THR A 440 -2.92 0.77 -25.89
C THR A 440 -2.32 1.91 -26.69
N LEU A 441 -1.02 1.86 -26.91
CA LEU A 441 -0.33 2.75 -27.83
C LEU A 441 0.03 1.98 -29.09
N ALA A 442 -0.60 2.34 -30.19
CA ALA A 442 -0.37 1.69 -31.47
C ALA A 442 1.06 1.90 -31.96
N ALA A 443 1.59 0.90 -32.66
CA ALA A 443 2.87 1.02 -33.32
C ALA A 443 2.85 2.12 -34.39
N GLN A 444 3.81 3.04 -34.34
CA GLN A 444 4.04 3.95 -35.46
C GLN A 444 4.70 3.19 -36.63
N PRO A 445 4.28 3.43 -37.88
CA PRO A 445 4.91 2.81 -39.03
C PRO A 445 6.38 3.23 -39.16
N ALA A 446 7.27 2.24 -39.29
CA ALA A 446 8.70 2.48 -39.39
C ALA A 446 9.08 3.27 -40.66
N LYS A 447 10.03 4.20 -40.51
CA LYS A 447 10.52 5.06 -41.60
C LYS A 447 11.92 4.62 -42.05
N VAL A 448 12.02 4.13 -43.29
CA VAL A 448 13.32 3.84 -43.90
C VAL A 448 14.05 5.15 -44.21
N ARG A 449 15.14 5.41 -43.48
CA ARG A 449 15.92 6.65 -43.57
C ARG A 449 16.88 6.62 -44.77
N LYS A 450 17.64 5.53 -44.90
CA LYS A 450 18.66 5.33 -45.94
C LYS A 450 18.74 3.87 -46.37
N ILE A 451 19.38 3.65 -47.52
CA ILE A 451 19.79 2.33 -47.98
C ILE A 451 21.30 2.29 -48.20
N LYS A 452 21.91 1.13 -47.94
CA LYS A 452 23.32 0.85 -48.24
C LYS A 452 23.37 -0.36 -49.17
N VAL A 453 24.11 -0.23 -50.26
CA VAL A 453 24.34 -1.33 -51.20
C VAL A 453 25.66 -2.00 -50.85
N GLY A 454 25.67 -3.33 -50.78
CA GLY A 454 26.91 -4.10 -50.58
C GLY A 454 27.86 -4.00 -51.78
N SER A 455 29.13 -4.29 -51.56
CA SER A 455 30.14 -4.29 -52.62
C SER A 455 29.77 -5.24 -53.77
N LEU A 456 30.01 -4.82 -55.01
CA LEU A 456 29.67 -5.57 -56.23
C LEU A 456 30.86 -5.63 -57.18
N THR A 457 31.01 -6.77 -57.83
CA THR A 457 31.89 -6.95 -58.99
C THR A 457 31.04 -7.26 -60.22
N SER A 458 31.60 -7.11 -61.41
CA SER A 458 30.97 -7.53 -62.66
C SER A 458 30.54 -9.01 -62.70
N LYS A 459 31.03 -9.85 -61.76
CA LYS A 459 30.67 -11.27 -61.63
C LYS A 459 29.55 -11.54 -60.61
N SER A 460 29.16 -10.56 -59.81
CA SER A 460 28.15 -10.73 -58.76
C SER A 460 26.81 -11.21 -59.33
N LYS A 461 26.26 -12.28 -58.75
CA LYS A 461 24.94 -12.85 -59.11
C LYS A 461 23.81 -12.41 -58.19
N LYS A 462 24.15 -11.72 -57.09
CA LYS A 462 23.22 -11.24 -56.07
C LYS A 462 23.57 -9.80 -55.71
N LEU A 463 22.54 -9.04 -55.37
CA LEU A 463 22.61 -7.68 -54.86
C LEU A 463 22.05 -7.66 -53.45
N THR A 464 22.87 -7.27 -52.48
CA THR A 464 22.45 -7.12 -51.07
C THR A 464 22.26 -5.64 -50.77
N ILE A 465 21.10 -5.30 -50.22
CA ILE A 465 20.75 -3.95 -49.78
C ILE A 465 20.39 -4.02 -48.30
N THR A 466 21.04 -3.18 -47.51
CA THR A 466 20.71 -2.97 -46.09
C THR A 466 19.88 -1.69 -45.97
N LEU A 467 18.72 -1.79 -45.33
CA LEU A 467 17.87 -0.68 -44.96
C LEU A 467 18.27 -0.17 -43.58
N THR A 468 18.18 1.14 -43.36
CA THR A 468 18.30 1.73 -42.01
C THR A 468 16.96 2.33 -41.61
N GLY A 469 16.48 2.03 -40.40
CA GLY A 469 15.21 2.50 -39.86
C GLY A 469 14.03 1.52 -40.01
N ALA A 470 14.25 0.31 -40.54
CA ALA A 470 13.28 -0.79 -40.50
C ALA A 470 14.00 -2.15 -40.57
N THR A 471 13.67 -3.07 -39.67
CA THR A 471 14.26 -4.42 -39.59
C THR A 471 13.41 -5.47 -40.33
N SER A 472 12.11 -5.25 -40.45
CA SER A 472 11.21 -6.03 -41.30
C SER A 472 10.39 -5.08 -42.19
N VAL A 473 10.06 -5.54 -43.40
CA VAL A 473 9.18 -4.79 -44.30
C VAL A 473 8.15 -5.78 -44.84
N PRO A 474 6.84 -5.60 -44.53
CA PRO A 474 5.79 -6.48 -45.05
C PRO A 474 5.75 -6.47 -46.58
N GLY A 475 5.57 -7.63 -47.21
CA GLY A 475 5.54 -7.73 -48.67
C GLY A 475 6.93 -7.67 -49.31
N THR A 476 7.04 -7.07 -50.50
CA THR A 476 8.30 -7.05 -51.29
C THR A 476 8.74 -5.65 -51.63
N VAL A 477 10.06 -5.42 -51.57
CA VAL A 477 10.71 -4.19 -52.03
C VAL A 477 11.22 -4.41 -53.45
N SER A 478 10.88 -3.50 -54.37
CA SER A 478 11.33 -3.52 -55.77
C SER A 478 12.64 -2.75 -55.90
N VAL A 479 13.61 -3.31 -56.62
CA VAL A 479 14.95 -2.73 -56.78
C VAL A 479 15.24 -2.45 -58.24
N TYR A 480 15.71 -1.24 -58.52
CA TYR A 480 15.98 -0.71 -59.85
C TYR A 480 17.42 -0.24 -60.00
N ASP A 481 17.95 -0.34 -61.21
CA ASP A 481 19.16 0.37 -61.67
C ASP A 481 18.72 1.40 -62.71
N GLY A 482 18.76 2.68 -62.33
CA GLY A 482 18.06 3.73 -63.08
C GLY A 482 16.57 3.39 -63.25
N LYS A 483 16.10 3.26 -64.49
CA LYS A 483 14.71 2.88 -64.83
C LYS A 483 14.48 1.36 -64.90
N LYS A 484 15.53 0.54 -64.86
CA LYS A 484 15.44 -0.90 -65.11
C LYS A 484 15.20 -1.68 -63.82
N LEU A 485 14.13 -2.46 -63.76
CA LEU A 485 13.87 -3.38 -62.64
C LEU A 485 14.92 -4.50 -62.60
N LEU A 486 15.66 -4.61 -61.50
CA LEU A 486 16.60 -5.70 -61.24
C LEU A 486 15.90 -6.91 -60.63
N GLY A 487 14.89 -6.67 -59.80
CA GLY A 487 14.05 -7.68 -59.16
C GLY A 487 13.35 -7.13 -57.93
N SER A 488 12.64 -8.00 -57.21
CA SER A 488 12.01 -7.70 -55.93
C SER A 488 12.35 -8.79 -54.92
N SER A 489 12.34 -8.45 -53.63
CA SER A 489 12.61 -9.40 -52.56
C SER A 489 11.98 -8.95 -51.24
N LYS A 490 11.76 -9.90 -50.32
CA LYS A 490 11.33 -9.60 -48.94
C LYS A 490 12.52 -9.09 -48.13
N VAL A 491 12.27 -8.24 -47.15
CA VAL A 491 13.28 -7.77 -46.19
C VAL A 491 13.26 -8.69 -44.97
N LYS A 492 14.43 -9.16 -44.54
CA LYS A 492 14.62 -9.88 -43.28
C LYS A 492 15.81 -9.28 -42.54
N ALA A 493 15.64 -8.96 -41.26
CA ALA A 493 16.68 -8.36 -40.42
C ALA A 493 17.37 -7.14 -41.08
N GLY A 494 16.57 -6.24 -41.64
CA GLY A 494 17.00 -5.00 -42.30
C GLY A 494 17.70 -5.23 -43.65
N LYS A 495 17.77 -6.47 -44.15
CA LYS A 495 18.47 -6.82 -45.38
C LYS A 495 17.51 -7.40 -46.40
N LEU A 496 17.65 -6.98 -47.65
CA LEU A 496 17.06 -7.68 -48.79
C LEU A 496 18.14 -8.13 -49.77
N VAL A 497 17.92 -9.29 -50.36
CA VAL A 497 18.83 -9.89 -51.35
C VAL A 497 18.05 -10.15 -52.63
N VAL A 498 18.50 -9.52 -53.72
CA VAL A 498 17.91 -9.69 -55.06
C VAL A 498 18.83 -10.53 -55.92
N LYS A 499 18.31 -11.60 -56.53
CA LYS A 499 19.03 -12.37 -57.55
C LYS A 499 19.03 -11.58 -58.85
N LEU A 500 20.22 -11.32 -59.40
CA LEU A 500 20.36 -10.54 -60.63
C LEU A 500 20.11 -11.44 -61.85
N LYS A 501 19.07 -11.16 -62.64
CA LYS A 501 18.80 -11.87 -63.90
C LYS A 501 19.90 -11.66 -64.95
N LYS A 502 20.53 -10.48 -64.94
CA LYS A 502 21.70 -10.12 -65.75
C LYS A 502 22.72 -9.43 -64.84
N LYS A 503 24.01 -9.76 -65.01
CA LYS A 503 25.10 -9.11 -64.28
C LYS A 503 25.12 -7.61 -64.57
N LEU A 504 25.45 -6.81 -63.56
CA LEU A 504 25.67 -5.37 -63.74
C LEU A 504 27.02 -5.16 -64.46
N LYS A 505 27.06 -4.17 -65.35
CA LYS A 505 28.30 -3.82 -66.06
C LYS A 505 29.29 -3.16 -65.09
N LYS A 506 30.57 -3.15 -65.44
CA LYS A 506 31.57 -2.37 -64.69
C LYS A 506 31.22 -0.88 -64.84
N GLY A 507 31.23 -0.13 -63.73
CA GLY A 507 30.87 1.28 -63.74
C GLY A 507 30.10 1.75 -62.50
N LYS A 508 29.62 2.99 -62.54
CA LYS A 508 28.82 3.61 -61.48
C LYS A 508 27.34 3.34 -61.74
N HIS A 509 26.64 2.81 -60.74
CA HIS A 509 25.22 2.48 -60.80
C HIS A 509 24.45 3.22 -59.70
N THR A 510 23.22 3.63 -60.01
CA THR A 510 22.30 4.24 -59.03
C THR A 510 21.19 3.24 -58.73
N ILE A 511 21.31 2.57 -57.59
CA ILE A 511 20.38 1.55 -57.15
C ILE A 511 19.25 2.23 -56.38
N THR A 512 18.01 2.02 -56.81
CA THR A 512 16.81 2.58 -56.18
C THR A 512 15.92 1.47 -55.63
N ALA A 513 15.63 1.50 -54.34
CA ALA A 513 14.67 0.63 -53.69
C ALA A 513 13.33 1.37 -53.54
N LYS A 514 12.23 0.71 -53.94
CA LYS A 514 10.87 1.23 -53.84
C LYS A 514 10.00 0.26 -53.07
N TYR A 515 9.17 0.81 -52.18
CA TYR A 515 8.18 0.08 -51.41
C TYR A 515 6.88 0.87 -51.37
N ALA A 516 5.76 0.17 -51.54
CA ALA A 516 4.43 0.79 -51.65
C ALA A 516 3.90 1.34 -50.31
N GLY A 517 4.45 0.89 -49.18
CA GLY A 517 3.93 1.17 -47.85
C GLY A 517 3.05 0.04 -47.32
N SER A 518 2.88 0.01 -46.00
CA SER A 518 1.92 -0.80 -45.25
C SER A 518 1.56 -0.09 -43.95
N ALA A 519 0.69 -0.70 -43.14
CA ALA A 519 0.35 -0.17 -41.82
C ALA A 519 1.55 -0.06 -40.86
N THR A 520 2.60 -0.87 -41.04
CA THR A 520 3.76 -0.91 -40.13
C THR A 520 5.05 -0.35 -40.73
N VAL A 521 5.08 -0.04 -42.03
CA VAL A 521 6.24 0.59 -42.70
C VAL A 521 5.76 1.61 -43.72
N LEU A 522 6.23 2.86 -43.60
CA LEU A 522 5.85 3.93 -44.53
C LEU A 522 6.34 3.64 -45.95
N LYS A 523 5.56 4.13 -46.93
CA LYS A 523 5.97 4.15 -48.34
C LYS A 523 7.32 4.85 -48.49
N PHE A 524 8.25 4.24 -49.23
CA PHE A 524 9.55 4.85 -49.46
C PHE A 524 10.09 4.63 -50.87
N THR A 525 10.90 5.59 -51.31
CA THR A 525 11.80 5.47 -52.45
C THR A 525 13.15 6.02 -52.02
N LYS A 526 14.18 5.16 -52.02
CA LYS A 526 15.53 5.54 -51.58
C LYS A 526 16.55 5.02 -52.56
N SER A 527 17.59 5.81 -52.79
CA SER A 527 18.64 5.49 -53.75
C SER A 527 20.02 5.52 -53.10
N ALA A 528 20.91 4.67 -53.58
CA ALA A 528 22.32 4.68 -53.23
C ALA A 528 23.16 4.40 -54.47
N THR A 529 24.32 5.05 -54.52
CA THR A 529 25.28 4.86 -55.60
C THR A 529 26.24 3.74 -55.24
N VAL A 530 26.52 2.85 -56.19
CA VAL A 530 27.52 1.79 -56.04
C VAL A 530 28.43 1.76 -57.27
N LYS A 531 29.73 1.52 -57.05
CA LYS A 531 30.69 1.27 -58.13
C LYS A 531 30.88 -0.25 -58.26
N VAL A 532 30.63 -0.77 -59.45
CA VAL A 532 30.88 -2.18 -59.81
C VAL A 532 32.29 -2.28 -60.37
N SER A 533 33.13 -3.11 -59.74
CA SER A 533 34.54 -3.30 -60.12
C SER A 533 34.79 -4.38 -61.17
#